data_AF-A0A4Y5YQR5-F1
#
_entry.id   AF-A0A4Y5YQR5-F1
#
_cell.length_a   1.000
_cell.length_b   1.000
_cell.length_c   1.000
_cell.angle_alpha   90.00
_cell.angle_beta   90.00
_cell.angle_gamma   90.00
#
_symmetry.space_group_name_H-M   'P 1'
#
loop_
_entity.id
_entity.type
_entity.pdbx_description
1 polymer ?
#
loop_
_entity_poly.entity_id
_entity_poly.type
_entity_poly.pdbx_seq_one_letter_code
_entity_poly.pdbx_strand_id
1 'polypeptide(L)'
;MTDPRPIWWSATEVDAPDAWIAAFEALTDEERADELGLAAAIFIARVRRRTGRGPTFSELFANLFQDEPLHPGWPLGLTYPVRATIHHAFRLHVAIQWKRGGWISWDPGVERSLRVGPTFRERSRARQAARAR
;
A
#
# COMPACT_ATOMS: atom_id res chain seq x y z
N MET A 1 -15.59 -16.98 -19.11
CA MET A 1 -14.88 -17.58 -17.97
C MET A 1 -14.14 -16.46 -17.27
N THR A 2 -14.48 -16.17 -16.02
CA THR A 2 -13.72 -15.22 -15.19
C THR A 2 -12.44 -15.93 -14.77
N ASP A 3 -11.31 -15.29 -15.00
CA ASP A 3 -10.02 -15.77 -14.52
C ASP A 3 -10.04 -15.88 -12.99
N PRO A 4 -9.81 -17.07 -12.40
CA PRO A 4 -9.85 -17.25 -10.95
C PRO A 4 -8.64 -16.62 -10.24
N ARG A 5 -7.61 -16.18 -10.98
CA ARG A 5 -6.39 -15.61 -10.40
C ARG A 5 -6.67 -14.25 -9.75
N PRO A 6 -5.99 -13.94 -8.63
CA PRO A 6 -6.04 -12.60 -8.06
C PRO A 6 -5.61 -11.54 -9.08
N ILE A 7 -6.31 -10.39 -9.09
CA ILE A 7 -6.02 -9.30 -10.03
C ILE A 7 -4.57 -8.81 -9.92
N TRP A 8 -3.97 -8.89 -8.72
CA TRP A 8 -2.56 -8.52 -8.50
C TRP A 8 -1.54 -9.55 -9.01
N TRP A 9 -1.98 -10.73 -9.46
CA TRP A 9 -1.13 -11.80 -9.99
C TRP A 9 -1.34 -12.08 -11.49
N SER A 10 -2.17 -11.29 -12.17
CA SER A 10 -2.62 -11.58 -13.55
C SER A 10 -1.55 -11.45 -14.65
N ALA A 11 -0.29 -11.18 -14.30
CA ALA A 11 0.80 -11.01 -15.28
C ALA A 11 1.48 -12.33 -15.70
N THR A 12 1.00 -13.46 -15.19
CA THR A 12 1.53 -14.80 -15.49
C THR A 12 0.41 -15.84 -15.47
N GLU A 13 0.49 -16.83 -16.37
CA GLU A 13 -0.42 -18.00 -16.43
C GLU A 13 -0.21 -19.01 -15.30
N VAL A 14 0.79 -18.81 -14.45
CA VAL A 14 1.01 -19.64 -13.27
C VAL A 14 0.12 -19.16 -12.13
N ASP A 15 -0.53 -20.08 -11.43
CA ASP A 15 -1.33 -19.76 -10.25
C ASP A 15 -0.52 -19.03 -9.17
N ALA A 16 -1.19 -18.16 -8.43
CA ALA A 16 -0.58 -17.46 -7.30
C ALA A 16 -0.20 -18.47 -6.22
N PRO A 17 1.05 -18.53 -5.76
CA PRO A 17 1.41 -19.41 -4.65
C PRO A 17 0.64 -19.05 -3.38
N ASP A 18 0.24 -20.04 -2.58
CA ASP A 18 -0.51 -19.84 -1.33
C ASP A 18 0.17 -18.83 -0.40
N ALA A 19 1.50 -18.85 -0.33
CA ALA A 19 2.27 -17.90 0.48
C ALA A 19 2.02 -16.44 0.07
N TRP A 20 1.84 -16.17 -1.24
CA TRP A 20 1.55 -14.83 -1.73
C TRP A 20 0.11 -14.42 -1.44
N ILE A 21 -0.83 -15.35 -1.53
CA ILE A 21 -2.23 -15.13 -1.16
C ILE A 21 -2.31 -14.80 0.34
N ALA A 22 -1.71 -15.64 1.19
CA ALA A 22 -1.67 -15.43 2.63
C ALA A 22 -0.98 -14.12 3.02
N ALA A 23 0.11 -13.74 2.34
CA ALA A 23 0.75 -12.45 2.56
C ALA A 23 -0.15 -11.28 2.16
N PHE A 24 -0.87 -11.38 1.04
CA PHE A 24 -1.84 -10.36 0.64
C PHE A 24 -2.97 -10.23 1.67
N GLU A 25 -3.56 -11.35 2.09
CA GLU A 25 -4.62 -11.40 3.09
C GLU A 25 -4.14 -10.81 4.42
N ALA A 26 -2.95 -11.19 4.91
CA ALA A 26 -2.38 -10.64 6.13
C ALA A 26 -2.18 -9.12 6.07
N LEU A 27 -1.82 -8.57 4.91
CA LEU A 27 -1.64 -7.13 4.71
C LEU A 27 -2.96 -6.37 4.50
N THR A 28 -4.03 -7.08 4.16
CA THR A 28 -5.33 -6.49 3.78
C THR A 28 -6.47 -6.84 4.74
N ASP A 29 -6.21 -7.67 5.74
CA ASP A 29 -7.05 -7.84 6.92
C ASP A 29 -7.33 -6.49 7.58
N GLU A 30 -8.54 -6.30 8.11
CA GLU A 30 -9.05 -4.99 8.53
C GLU A 30 -8.14 -4.31 9.56
N GLU A 31 -7.73 -5.03 10.61
CA GLU A 31 -6.89 -4.48 11.68
C GLU A 31 -5.52 -4.10 11.13
N ARG A 32 -4.89 -5.03 10.38
CA ARG A 32 -3.55 -4.81 9.84
C ARG A 32 -3.52 -3.72 8.77
N ALA A 33 -4.56 -3.65 7.93
CA ALA A 33 -4.71 -2.62 6.91
C ALA A 33 -4.87 -1.23 7.55
N ASP A 34 -5.57 -1.13 8.67
CA ASP A 34 -5.72 0.12 9.42
C ASP A 34 -4.41 0.58 10.05
N GLU A 35 -3.66 -0.34 10.67
CA GLU A 35 -2.34 -0.04 11.22
C GLU A 35 -1.37 0.48 10.15
N LEU A 36 -1.25 -0.26 9.04
CA LEU A 36 -0.39 0.09 7.92
C LEU A 36 -0.87 1.36 7.22
N GLY A 37 -2.19 1.54 7.09
CA GLY A 37 -2.79 2.75 6.54
C GLY A 37 -2.45 3.98 7.38
N LEU A 38 -2.54 3.89 8.71
CA LEU A 38 -2.11 4.95 9.62
C LEU A 38 -0.61 5.25 9.47
N ALA A 39 0.24 4.22 9.46
CA ALA A 39 1.68 4.39 9.28
C ALA A 39 2.02 5.07 7.94
N ALA A 40 1.34 4.66 6.86
CA ALA A 40 1.45 5.26 5.54
C ALA A 40 1.06 6.74 5.57
N ALA A 41 -0.06 7.08 6.20
CA ALA A 41 -0.54 8.45 6.31
C ALA A 41 0.44 9.34 7.11
N ILE A 42 1.03 8.82 8.18
CA ILE A 42 2.06 9.52 8.97
C ILE A 42 3.29 9.82 8.10
N PHE A 43 3.78 8.82 7.35
CA PHE A 43 4.91 9.00 6.45
C PHE A 43 4.62 10.04 5.37
N ILE A 44 3.47 9.94 4.71
CA ILE A 44 3.04 10.91 3.68
C ILE A 44 2.96 12.33 4.25
N ALA A 45 2.35 12.50 5.42
CA ALA A 45 2.26 13.80 6.08
C ALA A 45 3.65 14.39 6.36
N ARG A 46 4.59 13.56 6.84
CA ARG A 46 5.98 13.95 7.09
C ARG A 46 6.70 14.38 5.81
N VAL A 47 6.58 13.62 4.73
CA VAL A 47 7.22 13.94 3.44
C VAL A 47 6.63 15.22 2.87
N ARG A 48 5.30 15.34 2.80
CA ARG A 48 4.62 16.54 2.27
C ARG A 48 4.97 17.80 3.04
N ARG A 49 5.09 17.72 4.37
CA ARG A 49 5.52 18.85 5.21
C ARG A 49 6.93 19.33 4.85
N ARG A 50 7.81 18.42 4.43
CA ARG A 50 9.21 18.72 4.11
C ARG A 50 9.41 19.19 2.67
N THR A 51 8.69 18.62 1.72
CA THR A 51 8.96 18.79 0.28
C THR A 51 7.86 19.51 -0.48
N GLY A 52 6.69 19.72 0.13
CA GLY A 52 5.48 20.23 -0.54
C GLY A 52 4.76 19.20 -1.43
N ARG A 53 5.39 18.07 -1.75
CA ARG A 53 4.86 16.99 -2.62
C ARG A 53 4.76 15.66 -1.87
N GLY A 54 3.92 14.75 -2.37
CA GLY A 54 3.83 13.40 -1.82
C GLY A 54 5.08 12.55 -2.08
N PRO A 55 5.27 11.44 -1.34
CA PRO A 55 6.22 10.43 -1.75
C PRO A 55 5.73 9.69 -3.02
N THR A 56 6.61 8.92 -3.63
CA THR A 56 6.23 7.87 -4.59
C THR A 56 5.73 6.62 -3.84
N PHE A 57 5.05 5.71 -4.56
CA PHE A 57 4.71 4.40 -3.98
C PHE A 57 5.96 3.62 -3.59
N SER A 58 7.03 3.68 -4.38
CA SER A 58 8.30 3.01 -4.05
C SER A 58 8.89 3.54 -2.74
N GLU A 59 8.92 4.86 -2.55
CA GLU A 59 9.39 5.49 -1.30
C GLU A 59 8.51 5.11 -0.10
N LEU A 60 7.19 5.08 -0.29
CA LEU A 60 6.24 4.69 0.76
C LEU A 60 6.46 3.24 1.20
N PHE A 61 6.47 2.30 0.26
CA PHE A 61 6.65 0.88 0.59
C PHE A 61 8.05 0.59 1.11
N ALA A 62 9.09 1.23 0.58
CA ALA A 62 10.43 1.11 1.13
C ALA A 62 10.51 1.58 2.58
N ASN A 63 9.78 2.63 2.96
CA ASN A 63 9.73 3.09 4.35
C ASN A 63 8.92 2.17 5.27
N LEU A 64 7.85 1.55 4.78
CA LEU A 64 6.99 0.70 5.62
C LEU A 64 7.54 -0.70 5.85
N PHE A 65 8.32 -1.22 4.90
CA PHE A 65 8.81 -2.60 4.88
C PHE A 65 10.34 -2.62 4.89
N GLN A 66 10.95 -1.84 5.80
CA GLN A 66 12.40 -1.76 5.96
C GLN A 66 12.96 -3.00 6.64
N ASP A 67 12.29 -3.45 7.70
CA ASP A 67 12.76 -4.53 8.56
C ASP A 67 12.20 -5.89 8.16
N GLU A 68 11.04 -5.89 7.48
CA GLU A 68 10.34 -7.09 7.05
C GLU A 68 9.99 -7.02 5.57
N PRO A 69 10.20 -8.10 4.79
CA PRO A 69 9.86 -8.11 3.39
C PRO A 69 8.35 -8.01 3.17
N LEU A 70 7.94 -7.15 2.23
CA LEU A 70 6.53 -6.97 1.83
C LEU A 70 5.88 -8.26 1.32
N HIS A 71 6.65 -9.12 0.66
CA HIS A 71 6.12 -10.30 -0.02
C HIS A 71 7.06 -11.51 0.17
N PRO A 72 6.55 -12.74 0.02
CA PRO A 72 7.35 -13.96 0.06
C PRO A 72 8.35 -14.05 -1.11
N GLY A 73 9.18 -15.10 -1.10
CA GLY A 73 10.08 -15.40 -2.22
C GLY A 73 9.33 -15.56 -3.56
N TRP A 74 10.02 -15.22 -4.65
CA TRP A 74 9.48 -15.40 -5.99
C TRP A 74 9.47 -16.88 -6.39
N PRO A 75 8.39 -17.38 -7.01
CA PRO A 75 8.41 -18.71 -7.61
C PRO A 75 9.41 -18.78 -8.76
N LEU A 76 9.92 -19.99 -9.02
CA LEU A 76 10.86 -20.26 -10.10
C LEU A 76 10.21 -20.01 -11.47
N GLY A 77 11.02 -19.69 -12.49
CA GLY A 77 10.55 -19.54 -13.86
C GLY A 77 9.92 -18.18 -14.21
N LEU A 78 9.65 -17.30 -13.24
CA LEU A 78 9.18 -15.94 -13.54
C LEU A 78 10.32 -15.06 -14.04
N THR A 79 10.11 -14.38 -15.17
CA THR A 79 11.03 -13.38 -15.72
C THR A 79 11.00 -12.10 -14.89
N TYR A 80 12.06 -11.29 -14.97
CA TYR A 80 12.12 -10.01 -14.25
C TYR A 80 10.95 -9.06 -14.60
N PRO A 81 10.57 -8.86 -15.88
CA PRO A 81 9.43 -8.01 -16.21
C PRO A 81 8.11 -8.48 -15.57
N VAL A 82 7.87 -9.79 -15.56
CA VAL A 82 6.66 -10.37 -14.92
C VAL A 82 6.67 -10.09 -13.42
N ARG A 83 7.81 -10.32 -12.74
CA ARG A 83 7.96 -10.03 -11.31
C ARG A 83 7.70 -8.55 -11.00
N ALA A 84 8.24 -7.64 -11.82
CA ALA A 84 8.05 -6.21 -11.64
C ALA A 84 6.57 -5.80 -11.76
N THR A 85 5.85 -6.33 -12.75
CA THR A 85 4.41 -6.08 -12.94
C THR A 85 3.58 -6.61 -11.77
N ILE A 86 3.82 -7.85 -11.34
CA ILE A 86 3.15 -8.45 -10.18
C ILE A 86 3.41 -7.61 -8.94
N HIS A 87 4.67 -7.26 -8.67
CA HIS A 87 5.03 -6.52 -7.48
C HIS A 87 4.39 -5.13 -7.45
N HIS A 88 4.33 -4.46 -8.60
CA HIS A 88 3.63 -3.19 -8.74
C HIS A 88 2.13 -3.34 -8.44
N ALA A 89 1.47 -4.33 -9.06
CA ALA A 89 0.06 -4.58 -8.86
C ALA A 89 -0.27 -4.97 -7.41
N PHE A 90 0.55 -5.81 -6.78
CA PHE A 90 0.44 -6.21 -5.38
C PHE A 90 0.45 -5.00 -4.45
N ARG A 91 1.48 -4.15 -4.56
CA ARG A 91 1.60 -2.88 -3.80
C ARG A 91 0.40 -1.97 -4.00
N LEU A 92 -0.05 -1.83 -5.25
CA LEU A 92 -1.19 -0.99 -5.57
C LEU A 92 -2.47 -1.49 -4.89
N HIS A 93 -2.73 -2.81 -4.94
CA HIS A 93 -3.93 -3.39 -4.34
C HIS A 93 -3.91 -3.33 -2.80
N VAL A 94 -2.75 -3.51 -2.17
CA VAL A 94 -2.57 -3.24 -0.74
C VAL A 94 -2.90 -1.77 -0.42
N ALA A 95 -2.33 -0.83 -1.18
CA ALA A 95 -2.59 0.60 -0.97
C ALA A 95 -4.05 1.02 -1.26
N ILE A 96 -4.76 0.29 -2.12
CA ILE A 96 -6.20 0.49 -2.35
C ILE A 96 -6.99 0.22 -1.07
N GLN A 97 -6.62 -0.76 -0.25
CA GLN A 97 -7.29 -0.99 1.03
C GLN A 97 -7.10 0.19 1.98
N TRP A 98 -5.88 0.72 2.07
CA TRP A 98 -5.62 1.94 2.86
C TRP A 98 -6.39 3.16 2.36
N LYS A 99 -6.59 3.27 1.04
CA LYS A 99 -7.41 4.33 0.43
C LYS A 99 -8.89 4.16 0.77
N ARG A 100 -9.40 2.92 0.75
CA ARG A 100 -10.79 2.59 1.13
C ARG A 100 -11.06 2.89 2.60
N GLY A 101 -10.11 2.58 3.48
CA GLY A 101 -10.15 2.98 4.90
C GLY A 101 -9.97 4.49 5.13
N GLY A 102 -9.76 5.28 4.08
CA GLY A 102 -9.64 6.74 4.16
C GLY A 102 -8.33 7.22 4.81
N TRP A 103 -7.32 6.37 4.94
CA TRP A 103 -6.02 6.73 5.49
C TRP A 103 -5.18 7.54 4.51
N ILE A 104 -5.17 7.13 3.24
CA ILE A 104 -4.39 7.76 2.16
C ILE A 104 -5.25 8.03 0.93
N SER A 105 -4.74 8.83 0.00
CA SER A 105 -5.35 9.12 -1.29
C SER A 105 -4.27 9.54 -2.30
N TRP A 106 -4.57 9.44 -3.60
CA TRP A 106 -3.68 9.83 -4.70
C TRP A 106 -4.49 10.05 -5.98
N ASP A 107 -3.87 10.74 -6.93
CA ASP A 107 -4.40 10.95 -8.28
C ASP A 107 -3.79 9.89 -9.22
N PRO A 108 -4.61 9.08 -9.92
CA PRO A 108 -4.11 8.08 -10.86
C PRO A 108 -3.25 8.72 -11.95
N GLY A 109 -2.12 8.10 -12.28
CA GLY A 109 -1.20 8.58 -13.32
C GLY A 109 -0.37 9.82 -12.94
N VAL A 110 -0.57 10.39 -11.74
CA VAL A 110 0.20 11.55 -11.29
C VAL A 110 1.30 11.11 -10.33
N GLU A 111 2.55 11.31 -10.74
CA GLU A 111 3.71 11.03 -9.90
C GLU A 111 3.68 11.87 -8.61
N ARG A 112 4.11 11.29 -7.49
CA ARG A 112 4.22 11.98 -6.19
C ARG A 112 2.91 12.64 -5.70
N SER A 113 1.76 12.10 -6.10
CA SER A 113 0.42 12.59 -5.72
C SER A 113 -0.12 12.05 -4.38
N LEU A 114 0.63 11.14 -3.74
CA LEU A 114 0.25 10.55 -2.45
C LEU A 114 -0.01 11.64 -1.39
N ARG A 115 -1.17 11.57 -0.75
CA ARG A 115 -1.66 12.49 0.27
C ARG A 115 -2.41 11.73 1.36
N VAL A 116 -2.54 12.35 2.53
CA VAL A 116 -3.39 11.81 3.60
C VAL A 116 -4.87 11.85 3.21
N GLY A 117 -5.64 10.86 3.63
CA GLY A 117 -7.08 10.75 3.40
C GLY A 117 -7.93 11.38 4.51
N PRO A 118 -9.26 11.29 4.40
CA PRO A 118 -10.20 11.90 5.35
C PRO A 118 -10.06 11.36 6.78
N THR A 119 -10.00 10.04 6.97
CA THR A 119 -9.89 9.38 8.28
C THR A 119 -8.69 9.88 9.07
N PHE A 120 -7.53 10.00 8.41
CA PHE A 120 -6.33 10.54 9.04
C PHE A 120 -6.51 12.01 9.46
N ARG A 121 -7.14 12.84 8.62
CA ARG A 121 -7.36 14.27 8.94
C ARG A 121 -8.30 14.43 10.12
N GLU A 122 -9.37 13.64 10.18
CA GLU A 122 -10.32 13.65 11.28
C GLU A 122 -9.65 13.25 12.59
N ARG A 123 -8.92 12.13 12.59
CA ARG A 123 -8.16 11.66 13.77
C ARG A 123 -7.11 12.67 14.21
N SER A 124 -6.42 13.32 13.26
CA SER A 124 -5.45 14.38 13.55
C SER A 124 -6.10 15.60 14.19
N ARG A 125 -7.26 16.05 13.68
CA ARG A 125 -8.00 17.19 14.27
C ARG A 125 -8.49 16.87 15.67
N ALA A 126 -9.06 15.68 15.88
CA ALA A 126 -9.51 15.24 17.21
C ALA A 126 -8.35 15.24 18.22
N ARG A 127 -7.17 14.73 17.82
CA ARG A 127 -5.96 14.75 18.65
C ARG A 127 -5.47 16.17 18.97
N GLN A 128 -5.57 17.10 18.03
CA GLN A 128 -5.22 18.50 18.25
C GLN A 128 -6.19 19.19 19.21
N ALA A 129 -7.50 18.99 19.03
CA ALA A 129 -8.52 19.53 19.91
C ALA A 129 -8.37 19.03 21.36
N ALA A 130 -8.04 17.75 21.55
CA ALA A 130 -7.79 17.18 22.87
C ALA A 130 -6.54 17.75 23.58
N ARG A 131 -5.56 18.25 22.82
CA ARG A 131 -4.34 18.87 23.38
C ARG A 131 -4.49 20.36 23.70
N ALA A 132 -5.50 21.00 23.13
CA ALA A 132 -5.79 22.41 23.34
C ALA A 132 -6.75 22.66 24.52
N ARG A 133 -7.26 21.57 25.11
CA ARG A 133 -8.00 21.56 26.38
C ARG A 133 -7.05 21.24 27.51
#